data_AF-A0A382M970-F1
#
_entry.id   AF-A0A382M970-F1
#
_cell.length_a   1.000
_cell.length_b   1.000
_cell.length_c   1.000
_cell.angle_alpha   90.00
_cell.angle_beta   90.00
_cell.angle_gamma   90.00
#
_symmetry.space_group_name_H-M   'P 1'
#
loop_
_entity.id
_entity.type
_entity.pdbx_description
1 polymer ?
#
loop_
_entity_poly.entity_id
_entity_poly.type
_entity_poly.pdbx_seq_one_letter_code
_entity_poly.pdbx_strand_id
1 'polypeptide(L)'
;MNLADTLAASKTRIVTVTTDAVGADPMDFLRRADGGARGFWARADGWVAHAGTLAKLMADGTAPKKRFSDIETEARGLFDGSDWGDFGESPPLRFYGGFSFRSDHS
;
A
#
# COMPACT_ATOMS: atom_id res chain seq x y z
N MET A 1 11.07 6.16 -7.11
CA MET A 1 9.77 6.24 -7.80
C MET A 1 9.27 7.65 -7.53
N ASN A 2 9.22 8.49 -8.56
CA ASN A 2 8.86 9.90 -8.42
C ASN A 2 7.34 10.09 -8.64
N LEU A 3 6.82 11.30 -8.40
CA LEU A 3 5.40 11.65 -8.55
C LEU A 3 4.82 11.32 -9.95
N ALA A 4 5.63 11.32 -11.00
CA ALA A 4 5.20 10.98 -12.37
C ALA A 4 4.90 9.49 -12.52
N ASP A 5 5.63 8.61 -11.81
CA ASP A 5 5.30 7.18 -11.75
C ASP A 5 3.94 6.94 -11.05
N THR A 6 3.63 7.76 -10.03
CA THR A 6 2.35 7.73 -9.31
C THR A 6 1.18 8.21 -10.19
N LEU A 7 1.37 9.24 -11.01
CA LEU A 7 0.36 9.73 -11.95
C LEU A 7 0.11 8.78 -13.13
N ALA A 8 1.10 7.97 -13.53
CA ALA A 8 0.89 6.90 -14.52
C ALA A 8 0.01 5.76 -13.94
N ALA A 9 0.11 5.52 -12.63
CA ALA A 9 -0.72 4.53 -11.93
C ALA A 9 -2.22 4.90 -11.91
N SER A 10 -2.60 6.20 -11.96
CA SER A 10 -4.01 6.62 -11.89
C SER A 10 -4.86 6.29 -13.12
N LYS A 11 -4.22 5.90 -14.24
CA LYS A 11 -4.89 5.32 -15.43
C LYS A 11 -4.69 3.82 -15.57
N THR A 12 -4.12 3.17 -14.55
CA THR A 12 -3.76 1.75 -14.61
C THR A 12 -4.93 0.88 -14.17
N ARG A 13 -5.23 -0.15 -14.96
CA ARG A 13 -6.19 -1.18 -14.59
C ARG A 13 -5.60 -2.03 -13.47
N ILE A 14 -6.29 -2.08 -12.33
CA ILE A 14 -5.93 -2.96 -11.22
C ILE A 14 -6.71 -4.27 -11.39
N VAL A 15 -6.00 -5.40 -11.29
CA VAL A 15 -6.59 -6.74 -11.32
C VAL A 15 -6.22 -7.44 -10.02
N THR A 16 -7.24 -7.87 -9.27
CA THR A 16 -7.07 -8.60 -8.01
C THR A 16 -7.40 -10.07 -8.24
N VAL A 17 -6.55 -10.96 -7.73
CA VAL A 17 -6.79 -12.41 -7.72
C VAL A 17 -6.77 -12.88 -6.27
N THR A 18 -7.85 -13.50 -5.84
CA THR A 18 -8.01 -14.05 -4.49
C THR A 18 -8.13 -15.57 -4.57
N THR A 19 -7.38 -16.27 -3.74
CA THR A 19 -7.41 -17.74 -3.65
C THR A 19 -7.04 -18.20 -2.24
N ASP A 20 -7.42 -19.42 -1.88
CA ASP A 20 -7.07 -20.00 -0.59
C ASP A 20 -5.57 -20.31 -0.54
N ALA A 21 -4.89 -19.70 0.43
CA ALA A 21 -3.45 -19.85 0.61
C ALA A 21 -3.15 -20.84 1.76
N VAL A 22 -3.56 -22.10 1.59
CA VAL A 22 -3.39 -23.14 2.62
C VAL A 22 -1.90 -23.39 2.88
N GLY A 23 -1.49 -23.27 4.15
CA GLY A 23 -0.09 -23.44 4.56
C GLY A 23 0.81 -22.25 4.22
N ALA A 24 0.24 -21.09 3.85
CA ALA A 24 1.03 -19.90 3.63
C ALA A 24 1.75 -19.45 4.91
N ASP A 25 3.05 -19.21 4.78
CA ASP A 25 3.90 -18.65 5.83
C ASP A 25 4.36 -17.24 5.40
N PRO A 26 4.08 -16.19 6.19
CA PRO A 26 4.42 -14.82 5.82
C PRO A 26 5.93 -14.59 5.75
N MET A 27 6.73 -15.29 6.56
CA MET A 27 8.17 -15.10 6.60
C MET A 27 8.86 -15.76 5.40
N ASP A 28 8.39 -16.92 4.98
CA ASP A 28 8.83 -17.57 3.75
C ASP A 28 8.50 -16.72 2.52
N PHE A 29 7.29 -16.15 2.47
CA PHE A 29 6.90 -15.21 1.43
C PHE A 29 7.83 -13.98 1.39
N LEU A 30 8.06 -13.33 2.52
CA LEU A 30 8.89 -12.12 2.59
C LEU A 30 10.36 -12.39 2.26
N ARG A 31 10.88 -13.57 2.60
CA ARG A 31 12.24 -13.98 2.27
C ARG A 31 12.43 -14.16 0.76
N ARG A 32 11.40 -14.64 0.05
CA ARG A 32 11.44 -14.74 -1.42
C ARG A 32 11.38 -13.38 -2.10
N ALA A 33 10.72 -12.40 -1.48
CA ALA A 33 10.61 -11.02 -1.95
C ALA A 33 11.84 -10.14 -1.60
N ASP A 34 13.01 -10.75 -1.39
CA ASP A 34 14.21 -10.01 -0.97
C ASP A 34 14.71 -9.02 -2.02
N GLY A 35 15.33 -7.94 -1.56
CA GLY A 35 15.82 -6.86 -2.41
C GLY A 35 14.77 -5.82 -2.84
N GLY A 36 13.49 -6.02 -2.51
CA GLY A 36 12.39 -5.08 -2.81
C GLY A 36 11.73 -4.48 -1.58
N ALA A 37 10.84 -3.50 -1.80
CA ALA A 37 9.95 -3.01 -0.76
C ALA A 37 9.02 -4.15 -0.30
N ARG A 38 8.96 -4.39 1.01
CA ARG A 38 8.16 -5.45 1.62
C ARG A 38 7.74 -5.05 3.02
N GLY A 39 6.64 -5.62 3.51
CA GLY A 39 6.13 -5.31 4.83
C GLY A 39 5.28 -6.43 5.41
N PHE A 40 5.23 -6.44 6.74
CA PHE A 40 4.47 -7.39 7.54
C PHE A 40 3.64 -6.63 8.56
N TRP A 41 2.39 -7.02 8.71
CA TRP A 41 1.52 -6.55 9.77
C TRP A 41 0.74 -7.73 10.35
N ALA A 42 0.63 -7.81 11.67
CA ALA A 42 -0.16 -8.83 12.32
C ALA A 42 -0.93 -8.25 13.50
N ARG A 43 -2.11 -8.81 13.73
CA ARG A 43 -2.96 -8.51 14.88
C ARG A 43 -3.73 -9.76 15.26
N ALA A 44 -3.62 -10.15 16.53
CA ALA A 44 -4.20 -11.39 17.05
C ALA A 44 -3.77 -12.61 16.20
N ASP A 45 -4.73 -13.34 15.65
CA ASP A 45 -4.55 -14.53 14.81
C ASP A 45 -4.40 -14.20 13.31
N GLY A 46 -4.62 -12.94 12.91
CA GLY A 46 -4.54 -12.48 11.53
C GLY A 46 -3.22 -11.81 11.18
N TRP A 47 -2.78 -11.99 9.94
CA TRP A 47 -1.60 -11.32 9.39
C TRP A 47 -1.79 -10.90 7.94
N VAL A 48 -0.98 -9.93 7.52
CA VAL A 48 -0.80 -9.54 6.12
C VAL A 48 0.70 -9.42 5.84
N ALA A 49 1.14 -9.98 4.71
CA ALA A 49 2.45 -9.75 4.15
C ALA A 49 2.31 -9.22 2.73
N HIS A 50 3.09 -8.21 2.37
CA HIS A 50 3.09 -7.63 1.02
C HIS A 50 4.52 -7.47 0.50
N ALA A 51 4.65 -7.52 -0.81
CA ALA A 51 5.89 -7.32 -1.54
C ALA A 51 5.63 -6.44 -2.76
N GLY A 52 6.62 -5.61 -3.10
CA GLY A 52 6.49 -4.60 -4.14
C GLY A 52 5.77 -3.33 -3.67
N THR A 53 5.61 -2.40 -4.59
CA THR A 53 4.90 -1.14 -4.35
C THR A 53 4.19 -0.71 -5.62
N LEU A 54 2.87 -0.57 -5.54
CA LEU A 54 2.06 -0.05 -6.63
C LEU A 54 2.04 1.49 -6.63
N ALA A 55 1.86 2.09 -5.45
CA ALA A 55 1.87 3.53 -5.24
C ALA A 55 2.52 3.84 -3.88
N LYS A 56 3.13 5.03 -3.77
CA LYS A 56 3.70 5.55 -2.52
C LYS A 56 2.99 6.84 -2.15
N LEU A 57 2.61 6.94 -0.88
CA LEU A 57 2.06 8.13 -0.26
C LEU A 57 3.08 8.66 0.74
N MET A 58 3.30 9.97 0.73
CA MET A 58 4.27 10.63 1.61
C MET A 58 3.71 11.95 2.11
N ALA A 59 3.58 12.09 3.42
CA ALA A 59 3.24 13.38 4.03
C ALA A 59 4.50 14.23 4.16
N ASP A 60 4.37 15.53 3.93
CA ASP A 60 5.43 16.48 4.23
C ASP A 60 5.71 16.49 5.75
N GLY A 61 6.97 16.21 6.10
CA GLY A 61 7.47 16.19 7.47
C GLY A 61 7.43 17.55 8.17
N THR A 62 7.31 18.66 7.42
CA THR A 62 7.33 20.03 7.97
C THR A 62 6.06 20.43 8.75
N ALA A 63 4.95 19.70 8.59
CA ALA A 63 3.67 20.00 9.26
C ALA A 63 3.17 18.83 10.14
N PRO A 64 3.62 18.71 11.42
CA PRO A 64 3.35 17.55 12.27
C PRO A 64 1.87 17.25 12.52
N LYS A 65 1.00 18.28 12.49
CA LYS A 65 -0.40 18.15 12.90
C LYS A 65 -1.34 17.63 11.79
N LYS A 66 -0.90 17.60 10.53
CA LYS A 66 -1.78 17.28 9.38
C LYS A 66 -1.38 16.02 8.60
N ARG A 67 -0.27 15.37 8.96
CA ARG A 67 0.27 14.22 8.20
C ARG A 67 -0.74 13.11 7.92
N PHE A 68 -1.62 12.80 8.88
CA PHE A 68 -2.66 11.77 8.68
C PHE A 68 -3.74 12.21 7.69
N SER A 69 -4.27 13.43 7.83
CA SER A 69 -5.29 13.96 6.91
C SER A 69 -4.76 14.18 5.50
N ASP A 70 -3.48 14.52 5.38
CA ASP A 70 -2.82 14.72 4.09
C ASP A 70 -2.67 13.38 3.35
N ILE A 71 -2.19 12.33 4.05
CA ILE A 71 -2.15 10.96 3.52
C ILE A 71 -3.54 10.45 3.15
N GLU A 72 -4.56 10.69 3.98
CA GLU A 72 -5.93 10.27 3.68
C GLU A 72 -6.45 10.95 2.41
N THR A 73 -6.21 12.25 2.26
CA THR A 73 -6.63 13.03 1.09
C THR A 73 -5.94 12.52 -0.18
N GLU A 74 -4.64 12.29 -0.13
CA GLU A 74 -3.86 11.77 -1.25
C GLU A 74 -4.29 10.33 -1.61
N ALA A 75 -4.51 9.47 -0.60
CA ALA A 75 -5.00 8.10 -0.79
C ALA A 75 -6.35 8.05 -1.50
N ARG A 76 -7.28 8.93 -1.14
CA ARG A 76 -8.59 9.05 -1.79
C ARG A 76 -8.46 9.52 -3.24
N GLY A 77 -7.54 10.44 -3.52
CA GLY A 77 -7.31 10.96 -4.86
C GLY A 77 -6.62 9.98 -5.82
N LEU A 78 -5.83 9.02 -5.31
CA LEU A 78 -5.08 8.08 -6.17
C LEU A 78 -5.96 7.19 -7.04
N PHE A 79 -7.16 6.87 -6.58
CA PHE A 79 -8.08 5.94 -7.23
C PHE A 79 -9.46 6.54 -7.48
N ASP A 80 -9.57 7.86 -7.38
CA ASP A 80 -10.77 8.58 -7.81
C ASP A 80 -10.87 8.49 -9.34
N GLY A 81 -11.89 7.81 -9.84
CA GLY A 81 -12.10 7.56 -11.27
C GLY A 81 -11.37 6.37 -11.90
N SER A 82 -10.68 5.52 -11.12
CA SER A 82 -10.11 4.28 -11.66
C SER A 82 -11.21 3.23 -11.94
N ASP A 83 -11.13 2.58 -13.11
CA ASP A 83 -12.03 1.48 -13.49
C ASP A 83 -11.60 0.19 -12.76
N TRP A 84 -12.27 -0.06 -11.64
CA TRP A 84 -12.22 -1.33 -10.92
C TRP A 84 -13.04 -2.33 -11.71
N GLY A 85 -12.39 -3.02 -12.65
CA GLY A 85 -13.08 -4.06 -13.43
C GLY A 85 -13.92 -4.97 -12.53
N ASP A 86 -15.06 -5.44 -13.05
CA ASP A 86 -16.01 -6.26 -12.31
C ASP A 86 -15.38 -7.62 -11.92
N PHE A 87 -14.77 -7.66 -10.73
CA PHE A 87 -14.05 -8.81 -10.18
C PHE A 87 -14.62 -9.14 -8.80
N GLY A 88 -15.93 -9.41 -8.71
CA GLY A 88 -16.61 -9.86 -7.49
C GLY A 88 -16.41 -8.93 -6.28
N GLU A 89 -16.58 -9.46 -5.06
CA GLU A 89 -16.20 -8.76 -3.82
C GLU A 89 -14.67 -8.67 -3.72
N SER A 90 -14.05 -7.78 -4.49
CA SER A 90 -12.64 -7.43 -4.30
C SER A 90 -12.49 -6.68 -2.96
N PRO A 91 -11.56 -7.09 -2.09
CA PRO A 91 -11.32 -6.38 -0.84
C PRO A 91 -10.89 -4.93 -1.12
N PRO A 92 -11.25 -3.97 -0.25
CA PRO A 92 -10.86 -2.58 -0.43
C PRO A 92 -9.33 -2.45 -0.49
N LEU A 93 -8.82 -1.52 -1.30
CA LEU A 93 -7.37 -1.24 -1.30
C LEU A 93 -6.91 -0.80 0.08
N ARG A 94 -5.72 -1.29 0.43
CA ARG A 94 -5.06 -1.02 1.69
C ARG A 94 -3.67 -0.48 1.43
N PHE A 95 -3.33 0.58 2.15
CA PHE A 95 -1.97 1.10 2.21
C PHE A 95 -1.31 0.55 3.47
N TYR A 96 -0.05 0.15 3.33
CA TYR A 96 0.77 -0.37 4.42
C TYR A 96 1.99 0.53 4.60
N GLY A 97 2.33 0.82 5.86
CA GLY A 97 3.43 1.70 6.20
C GLY A 97 3.32 2.20 7.63
N GLY A 98 3.99 3.32 7.91
CA GLY A 98 3.97 3.95 9.21
C GLY A 98 4.45 5.39 9.13
N PHE A 99 4.28 6.13 10.22
CA PHE A 99 4.78 7.49 10.35
C PHE A 99 6.09 7.47 11.13
N SER A 100 7.11 8.15 10.60
CA SER A 100 8.31 8.43 11.36
C SER A 100 7.99 9.34 12.55
N PHE A 101 8.57 9.01 13.71
CA PHE A 101 8.56 9.89 14.88
C PHE A 101 9.30 11.20 14.61
N ARG A 102 10.37 11.15 13.80
CA ARG A 102 11.16 12.33 13.45
C ARG A 102 10.57 13.01 12.22
N SER A 103 10.50 14.34 12.27
CA SER A 103 10.00 15.18 11.17
C SER A 103 10.96 15.31 9.99
N ASP A 104 12.22 14.93 10.14
CA ASP A 104 13.26 15.01 9.12
C ASP A 104 13.45 13.70 8.32
N HIS A 105 12.62 12.69 8.59
CA HIS A 105 12.57 11.46 7.82
C HIS A 105 11.34 11.47 6.92
N SER A 106 11.57 11.46 5.61
CA SER A 106 10.58 11.36 4.53
C SER A 106 10.85 10.13 3.67
#